data_AF-A0A815U4C3-F1
#
_entry.id   AF-A0A815U4C3-F1
#
_cell.length_a   1.000
_cell.length_b   1.000
_cell.length_c   1.000
_cell.angle_alpha   90.00
_cell.angle_beta   90.00
_cell.angle_gamma   90.00
#
_symmetry.space_group_name_H-M   'P 1'
#
loop_
_entity.id
_entity.type
_entity.pdbx_description
1 polymer ?
#
loop_
_entity_poly.entity_id
_entity_poly.type
_entity_poly.pdbx_seq_one_letter_code
_entity_poly.pdbx_strand_id
1 'polypeptide(L)'
;VPSPVATAHFQLVLSCDHRFGIDSIPIGICYSGTGDHGFSRRRLFTTVTLINQYPIGSILLENPYYGLRKPPDQSRSSLLYITDL
;
A
#
# COMPACT_ATOMS: atom_id res chain seq x y z
N VAL A 1 -11.61 0.21 17.64
CA VAL A 1 -10.45 -0.04 16.74
C VAL A 1 -9.20 0.42 17.48
N PRO A 2 -8.13 -0.38 17.59
CA PRO A 2 -6.90 0.04 18.25
C PRO A 2 -6.36 1.34 17.66
N SER A 3 -5.78 2.22 18.49
CA SER A 3 -5.23 3.52 18.06
C SER A 3 -4.34 3.45 16.80
N PRO A 4 -3.35 2.53 16.69
CA PRO A 4 -2.51 2.44 15.47
C PRO A 4 -3.27 1.99 14.23
N VAL A 5 -4.40 1.28 14.38
CA VAL A 5 -5.20 0.78 13.25
C VAL A 5 -6.10 1.87 12.68
N ALA A 6 -6.47 2.88 13.48
CA ALA A 6 -7.41 3.93 13.07
C ALA A 6 -6.86 4.81 11.94
N THR A 7 -5.56 5.11 11.96
CA THR A 7 -4.90 5.91 10.94
C THR A 7 -4.41 5.03 9.80
N ALA A 8 -4.77 5.39 8.56
CA ALA A 8 -4.27 4.71 7.37
C ALA A 8 -2.93 5.31 6.93
N HIS A 9 -1.98 4.47 6.57
CA HIS A 9 -0.73 4.87 5.93
C HIS A 9 -0.78 4.48 4.46
N PHE A 10 -0.29 5.36 3.59
CA PHE A 10 -0.22 5.11 2.16
C PHE A 10 1.03 5.72 1.54
N GLN A 11 1.42 5.21 0.38
CA GLN A 11 2.41 5.84 -0.49
C GLN A 11 1.77 6.20 -1.81
N LEU A 12 1.92 7.44 -2.25
CA LEU A 12 1.67 7.83 -3.63
C LEU A 12 2.96 7.67 -4.43
N VAL A 13 2.88 6.97 -5.54
CA VAL A 13 4.01 6.79 -6.47
C VAL A 13 3.55 7.22 -7.85
N LEU A 14 4.26 8.19 -8.41
CA LEU A 14 3.98 8.79 -9.70
C LEU A 14 5.19 8.65 -10.62
N SER A 15 4.95 8.70 -11.92
CA SER A 15 6.03 8.85 -12.89
C SER A 15 6.69 10.23 -12.73
N CYS A 16 8.00 10.28 -12.89
CA CYS A 16 8.75 11.54 -13.06
C CYS A 16 8.75 12.02 -14.52
N ASP A 17 8.08 11.32 -15.43
CA ASP A 17 7.91 11.75 -16.81
C ASP A 17 6.88 12.89 -16.90
N HIS A 18 7.39 14.12 -16.93
CA HIS A 18 6.59 15.36 -16.98
C HIS A 18 5.95 15.63 -18.35
N ARG A 19 6.06 14.73 -19.32
CA ARG A 19 5.39 14.87 -20.64
C ARG A 19 3.87 14.91 -20.50
N PHE A 20 3.33 14.28 -19.48
CA PHE A 20 1.95 14.42 -19.05
C PHE A 20 1.96 15.27 -17.78
N GLY A 21 1.14 16.33 -17.74
CA GLY A 21 0.96 17.10 -16.52
C GLY A 21 0.58 16.16 -15.35
N ILE A 22 1.05 16.46 -14.14
CA ILE A 22 0.80 15.61 -12.96
C ILE A 22 -0.70 15.32 -12.78
N ASP A 23 -1.54 16.29 -13.08
CA ASP A 23 -3.01 16.20 -12.96
C ASP A 23 -3.64 15.24 -13.99
N SER A 24 -2.89 14.85 -15.02
CA SER A 24 -3.34 13.97 -16.10
C SER A 24 -2.87 12.52 -15.95
N ILE A 25 -2.07 12.22 -14.92
CA ILE A 25 -1.58 10.85 -14.69
C ILE A 25 -2.72 10.03 -14.05
N PRO A 26 -3.24 8.96 -14.70
CA PRO A 26 -4.19 8.06 -14.07
C PRO A 26 -3.57 7.38 -12.84
N ILE A 27 -4.33 7.28 -11.75
CA ILE A 27 -3.89 6.70 -10.48
C ILE A 27 -4.76 5.49 -10.14
N GLY A 28 -4.13 4.33 -9.95
CA GLY A 28 -4.77 3.14 -9.40
C GLY A 28 -4.59 3.02 -7.89
N ILE A 29 -5.60 2.51 -7.18
CA ILE A 29 -5.45 2.14 -5.77
C ILE A 29 -5.03 0.66 -5.69
N CYS A 30 -3.85 0.40 -5.15
CA CYS A 30 -3.31 -0.94 -4.98
C CYS A 30 -3.48 -1.40 -3.54
N TYR A 31 -4.49 -2.23 -3.30
CA TYR A 31 -4.73 -2.88 -2.01
C TYR A 31 -3.67 -3.93 -1.70
N SER A 32 -3.34 -4.10 -0.43
CA SER A 32 -2.44 -5.15 0.04
C SER A 32 -3.16 -6.50 0.14
N GLY A 33 -2.45 -7.56 -0.23
CA GLY A 33 -2.88 -8.93 0.04
C GLY A 33 -2.82 -9.27 1.53
N THR A 34 -3.45 -10.38 1.90
CA THR A 34 -3.38 -10.95 3.26
C THR A 34 -1.93 -11.16 3.68
N GLY A 35 -1.60 -10.79 4.92
CA GLY A 35 -0.23 -10.89 5.44
C GLY A 35 0.83 -9.97 4.79
N ASP A 36 0.46 -9.01 3.92
CA ASP A 36 1.42 -8.05 3.36
C ASP A 36 1.87 -7.01 4.41
N HIS A 37 3.18 -6.79 4.51
CA HIS A 37 3.78 -5.86 5.45
C HIS A 37 4.45 -4.70 4.70
N GLY A 38 3.96 -3.49 4.93
CA GLY A 38 4.46 -2.28 4.29
C GLY A 38 4.14 -2.22 2.79
N PHE A 39 5.07 -1.67 2.01
CA PHE A 39 4.82 -1.26 0.62
C PHE A 39 5.79 -1.85 -0.41
N SER A 40 6.95 -2.36 0.02
CA SER A 40 8.10 -2.63 -0.85
C SER A 40 7.78 -3.60 -1.98
N ARG A 41 7.07 -4.69 -1.68
CA ARG A 41 6.73 -5.72 -2.68
C ARG A 41 5.80 -5.15 -3.76
N ARG A 42 4.72 -4.48 -3.37
CA ARG A 42 3.78 -3.83 -4.31
C ARG A 42 4.41 -2.68 -5.07
N ARG A 43 5.33 -1.94 -4.44
CA ARG A 43 6.10 -0.90 -5.13
C ARG A 43 6.93 -1.52 -6.26
N LEU A 44 7.74 -2.53 -5.97
CA LEU A 44 8.68 -3.09 -6.93
C LEU A 44 7.98 -3.87 -8.05
N PHE A 45 7.06 -4.77 -7.72
CA PHE A 45 6.51 -5.71 -8.70
C PHE A 45 5.26 -5.17 -9.42
N THR A 46 4.51 -4.26 -8.80
CA THR A 46 3.29 -3.72 -9.40
C THR A 46 3.50 -2.30 -9.88
N THR A 47 3.85 -1.38 -8.99
CA THR A 47 3.80 0.06 -9.29
C THR A 47 4.91 0.52 -10.22
N VAL A 48 6.14 0.06 -10.00
CA VAL A 48 7.26 0.36 -10.91
C VAL A 48 7.00 -0.24 -12.30
N THR A 49 6.46 -1.47 -12.37
CA THR A 49 6.06 -2.09 -13.64
C THR A 49 4.99 -1.27 -14.35
N LEU A 50 3.96 -0.83 -13.62
CA LEU A 50 2.90 0.02 -14.17
C LEU A 50 3.47 1.29 -14.75
N ILE A 51 4.24 2.07 -13.97
CA ILE A 51 4.84 3.35 -14.39
C ILE A 51 5.75 3.19 -15.62
N ASN A 52 6.53 2.11 -15.67
CA ASN A 52 7.50 1.90 -16.76
C ASN A 52 6.84 1.47 -18.07
N GLN A 53 5.74 0.72 -18.01
CA GLN A 53 5.05 0.20 -19.20
C GLN A 53 3.87 1.08 -19.63
N TYR A 54 3.27 1.79 -18.69
CA TYR A 54 2.10 2.63 -18.85
C TYR A 54 2.29 3.90 -18.03
N PRO A 55 1.85 5.08 -18.47
CA PRO A 55 1.93 6.29 -17.65
C PRO A 55 0.89 6.28 -16.51
N ILE A 56 0.87 5.23 -15.68
CA ILE A 56 -0.10 4.99 -14.60
C ILE A 56 0.64 5.00 -13.26
N GLY A 57 0.22 5.88 -12.37
CA GLY A 57 0.68 5.93 -10.98
C GLY A 57 -0.15 5.03 -10.05
N SER A 58 0.31 4.87 -8.81
CA SER A 58 -0.39 4.06 -7.81
C SER A 58 -0.41 4.70 -6.42
N ILE A 59 -1.53 4.56 -5.73
CA ILE A 59 -1.63 4.70 -4.28
C ILE A 59 -1.51 3.29 -3.67
N LEU A 60 -0.44 3.07 -2.92
CA LEU A 60 -0.23 1.84 -2.16
C LEU A 60 -0.80 2.05 -0.75
N LEU A 61 -1.89 1.38 -0.41
CA LEU A 61 -2.53 1.48 0.91
C LEU A 61 -2.01 0.37 1.85
N GLU A 62 -1.66 0.69 3.09
CA GLU A 62 -1.24 -0.33 4.06
C GLU A 62 -2.45 -1.04 4.70
N ASN A 63 -2.39 -2.37 4.82
CA ASN A 63 -3.45 -3.14 5.47
C ASN A 63 -3.62 -2.74 6.93
N PRO A 64 -4.87 -2.73 7.45
CA PRO A 64 -5.10 -2.60 8.88
C PRO A 64 -4.46 -3.77 9.62
N TYR A 65 -3.95 -3.55 10.83
CA TYR A 65 -3.32 -4.57 11.69
C TYR A 65 -1.97 -5.15 11.20
N TYR A 66 -1.40 -4.61 10.11
CA TYR A 66 -0.05 -4.96 9.62
C TYR A 66 0.84 -3.72 9.59
N GLY A 67 2.16 -3.93 9.45
CA GLY A 67 3.13 -2.85 9.30
C GLY A 67 3.03 -1.79 10.40
N LEU A 68 2.90 -0.51 10.01
CA LEU A 68 2.79 0.61 10.96
C LEU A 68 1.45 0.62 11.72
N ARG A 69 0.45 -0.07 11.19
CA ARG A 69 -0.91 -0.18 11.77
C ARG A 69 -1.06 -1.38 12.69
N LYS A 70 0.02 -2.09 12.99
CA LYS A 70 0.01 -3.28 13.85
C LYS A 70 -0.07 -2.91 15.34
N PRO A 71 -1.08 -3.40 16.08
CA PRO A 71 -1.13 -3.25 17.53
C PRO A 71 0.07 -3.90 18.26
N PRO A 72 0.55 -3.31 19.37
CA PRO A 72 1.75 -3.79 20.07
C PRO A 72 1.58 -5.16 20.73
N ASP A 73 0.34 -5.51 21.08
CA ASP A 73 -0.09 -6.79 21.65
C ASP A 73 -0.21 -7.90 20.59
N GLN A 74 -0.13 -7.57 19.30
CA GLN A 74 -0.22 -8.54 18.22
C GLN A 74 1.12 -9.26 17.99
N SER A 75 1.11 -10.60 18.05
CA SER A 75 2.29 -11.40 17.74
C SER A 75 2.40 -11.68 16.23
N ARG A 76 3.56 -11.35 15.63
CA ARG A 76 3.86 -11.58 14.21
C ARG A 76 2.72 -11.09 13.28
N SER A 77 2.28 -11.90 12.33
CA SER A 77 1.20 -11.59 11.38
C SER A 77 -0.17 -12.10 11.84
N SER A 78 -0.25 -12.69 13.04
CA SER A 78 -1.49 -13.29 13.55
C SER A 78 -2.38 -12.20 14.14
N LEU A 79 -3.57 -12.02 13.58
CA LEU A 79 -4.57 -11.09 14.11
C LEU A 79 -5.13 -11.64 15.44
N LEU A 80 -5.40 -10.76 16.41
CA LEU A 80 -5.76 -11.17 17.78
C LEU A 80 -7.18 -11.72 17.92
N TYR A 81 -8.12 -11.20 17.13
CA TYR A 81 -9.56 -11.48 17.30
C TYR A 81 -10.22 -12.12 16.07
N ILE A 82 -9.47 -12.25 14.97
CA ILE A 82 -9.96 -12.69 13.68
C ILE A 82 -8.88 -13.59 13.07
N THR A 83 -9.28 -14.57 12.26
CA THR A 83 -8.35 -15.34 11.43
C THR A 83 -8.30 -14.72 10.05
N ASP A 84 -7.11 -14.35 9.58
CA ASP A 84 -6.87 -14.07 8.16
C ASP A 84 -6.73 -15.42 7.40
N LEU A 85 -7.10 -15.45 6.12
CA LEU A 85 -7.27 -16.66 5.28
C LEU A 85 -6.16 -17.71 5.41
#